data_AF-A0A354BFH6-F1
#
_entry.id   AF-A0A354BFH6-F1
#
_cell.length_a   1.000
_cell.length_b   1.000
_cell.length_c   1.000
_cell.angle_alpha   90.00
_cell.angle_beta   90.00
_cell.angle_gamma   90.00
#
_symmetry.space_group_name_H-M   'P 1'
#
loop_
_entity.id
_entity.type
_entity.pdbx_description
1 polymer ?
#
loop_
_entity_poly.entity_id
_entity_poly.type
_entity_poly.pdbx_seq_one_letter_code
_entity_poly.pdbx_strand_id
1 'polypeptide(L)'
;ETTALGEDTLIHVYVPTSPNPTSGYFLLVPEREVTSVDISIEEAMKLIVSGGLYTPTGAVASALAEAKWSQIKQPDAGVPIG
;
A
#
# COMPACT_ATOMS: atom_id res chain seq x y z
N GLU A 1 4.45 -12.49 10.03
CA GLU A 1 5.10 -12.21 11.32
C GLU A 1 5.70 -10.82 11.27
N THR A 2 5.44 -10.03 12.30
CA THR A 2 5.72 -8.58 12.39
C THR A 2 7.04 -8.42 13.13
N THR A 3 8.07 -7.84 12.50
CA THR A 3 9.43 -7.75 13.08
C THR A 3 9.62 -6.38 13.75
N ALA A 4 10.01 -6.34 15.01
CA ALA A 4 10.31 -5.09 15.71
C ALA A 4 11.75 -4.63 15.41
N LEU A 5 11.92 -3.56 14.61
CA LEU A 5 13.20 -2.86 14.41
C LEU A 5 13.23 -1.49 15.12
N GLY A 6 12.39 -1.32 16.14
CA GLY A 6 12.21 -0.12 16.96
C GLY A 6 11.09 -0.36 18.00
N GLU A 7 10.57 0.69 18.63
CA GLU A 7 9.41 0.59 19.53
C GLU A 7 8.09 0.28 18.78
N ASP A 8 8.09 0.39 17.44
CA ASP A 8 6.92 0.20 16.61
C ASP A 8 6.82 -1.19 15.97
N THR A 9 5.59 -1.71 15.95
CA THR A 9 5.20 -2.89 15.19
C THR A 9 5.28 -2.58 13.69
N LEU A 10 6.17 -3.28 12.97
CA LEU A 10 6.38 -3.09 11.52
C LEU A 10 5.69 -4.15 10.69
N ILE A 11 4.80 -3.74 9.80
CA ILE A 11 4.13 -4.64 8.87
C ILE A 11 4.85 -4.73 7.53
N HIS A 12 4.63 -5.86 6.87
CA HIS A 12 5.19 -6.19 5.57
C HIS A 12 4.29 -5.67 4.45
N VAL A 13 4.76 -4.66 3.70
CA VAL A 13 4.03 -4.07 2.58
C VAL A 13 4.74 -4.37 1.28
N TYR A 14 4.05 -5.08 0.38
CA TYR A 14 4.53 -5.31 -0.98
C TYR A 14 3.98 -4.24 -1.93
N VAL A 15 4.87 -3.53 -2.60
CA VAL A 15 4.54 -2.49 -3.59
C VAL A 15 4.89 -3.02 -4.98
N PRO A 16 3.92 -3.55 -5.73
CA PRO A 16 4.17 -4.07 -7.08
C PRO A 16 4.46 -2.93 -8.06
N THR A 17 5.27 -3.23 -9.07
CA THR A 17 5.46 -2.35 -10.22
C THR A 17 4.56 -2.80 -11.38
N SER A 18 3.87 -1.86 -12.03
CA SER A 18 3.20 -2.16 -13.30
C SER A 18 4.23 -2.33 -14.43
N PRO A 19 3.99 -3.20 -15.43
CA PRO A 19 2.83 -4.07 -15.62
C PRO A 19 2.97 -5.47 -15.01
N ASN A 20 4.16 -5.83 -14.49
CA ASN A 20 4.43 -7.15 -13.96
C ASN A 20 4.25 -7.17 -12.43
N PRO A 21 3.13 -7.68 -11.89
CA PRO A 21 2.81 -7.61 -10.46
C PRO A 21 3.73 -8.49 -9.59
N THR A 22 4.66 -9.24 -10.20
CA THR A 22 5.64 -10.08 -9.48
C THR A 22 6.94 -9.35 -9.13
N SER A 23 7.22 -8.21 -9.77
CA SER A 23 8.32 -7.33 -9.38
C SER A 23 7.81 -6.17 -8.54
N GLY A 24 8.65 -5.70 -7.62
CA GLY A 24 8.27 -4.64 -6.72
C GLY A 24 9.25 -4.47 -5.57
N TYR A 25 8.84 -3.65 -4.62
CA TYR A 25 9.57 -3.41 -3.38
C TYR A 25 8.86 -4.08 -2.23
N PHE A 26 9.65 -4.55 -1.26
CA PHE A 26 9.13 -5.02 0.01
C PHE A 26 9.54 -4.03 1.09
N LEU A 27 8.56 -3.38 1.69
CA LEU A 27 8.75 -2.32 2.67
C LEU A 27 8.37 -2.83 4.05
N LEU A 28 9.15 -2.44 5.06
CA LEU A 28 8.78 -2.55 6.46
C LEU A 28 8.23 -1.20 6.89
N VAL A 29 6.93 -1.14 7.19
CA VAL A 29 6.23 0.11 7.49
C VAL A 29 5.60 0.04 8.88
N PRO A 30 5.73 1.08 9.73
CA PRO A 30 5.03 1.13 11.00
C PRO A 30 3.52 0.98 10.82
N GLU A 31 2.88 0.14 11.64
CA GLU A 31 1.45 -0.15 11.55
C GLU A 31 0.58 1.12 11.60
N ARG A 32 0.97 2.12 12.39
CA ARG A 32 0.27 3.42 12.51
C ARG A 32 0.22 4.23 11.21
N GLU A 33 1.09 3.94 10.25
CA GLU A 33 1.17 4.65 8.95
C GLU A 33 0.34 3.95 7.87
N VAL A 34 -0.33 2.84 8.22
CA VAL A 34 -1.08 2.00 7.29
C VAL A 34 -2.57 2.11 7.60
N THR A 35 -3.37 2.31 6.57
CA THR A 35 -4.84 2.29 6.67
C THR A 35 -5.37 0.96 6.14
N SER A 36 -6.04 0.19 6.97
CA SER A 36 -6.69 -1.05 6.55
C SER A 36 -7.86 -0.74 5.61
N VAL A 37 -7.94 -1.50 4.53
CA VAL A 37 -8.99 -1.35 3.50
C VAL A 37 -9.75 -2.65 3.42
N ASP A 38 -11.09 -2.59 3.47
CA ASP A 38 -11.96 -3.77 3.40
C ASP A 38 -12.14 -4.20 1.93
N ILE A 39 -11.08 -4.80 1.37
CA ILE A 39 -11.04 -5.31 0.00
C ILE A 39 -10.72 -6.82 0.01
N SER A 40 -11.40 -7.58 -0.84
CA SER A 40 -11.04 -8.99 -1.04
C SER A 40 -9.69 -9.10 -1.79
N ILE A 41 -8.93 -10.17 -1.52
CA ILE A 41 -7.65 -10.43 -2.20
C ILE A 41 -7.85 -10.47 -3.73
N GLU A 42 -8.97 -11.03 -4.19
CA GLU A 42 -9.30 -11.13 -5.62
C GLU A 42 -9.52 -9.75 -6.25
N GLU A 43 -10.25 -8.85 -5.59
CA GLU A 43 -10.47 -7.49 -6.06
C GLU A 43 -9.20 -6.65 -6.03
N ALA A 44 -8.36 -6.81 -5.01
CA ALA A 44 -7.05 -6.15 -4.93
C ALA A 44 -6.15 -6.57 -6.10
N MET A 45 -6.13 -7.87 -6.43
CA MET A 45 -5.37 -8.36 -7.58
C MET A 45 -5.92 -7.84 -8.91
N LYS A 46 -7.25 -7.77 -9.09
CA LYS A 46 -7.87 -7.16 -10.28
C LYS A 46 -7.49 -5.68 -10.41
N LEU A 47 -7.47 -4.93 -9.30
CA LEU A 47 -7.03 -3.55 -9.26
C LEU A 47 -5.58 -3.41 -9.76
N ILE A 48 -4.65 -4.19 -9.20
CA ILE A 48 -3.22 -4.14 -9.52
C ILE A 48 -2.98 -4.52 -10.99
N VAL A 49 -3.55 -5.64 -11.46
CA VAL A 49 -3.35 -6.14 -12.84
C VAL A 49 -3.97 -5.21 -13.88
N SER A 50 -5.10 -4.57 -13.56
CA SER A 50 -5.74 -3.59 -14.44
C SER A 50 -5.03 -2.23 -14.49
N GLY A 51 -4.00 -2.02 -13.67
CA GLY A 51 -3.34 -0.72 -13.55
C GLY A 51 -4.25 0.38 -12.99
N GLY A 52 -5.22 0.01 -12.13
CA GLY A 52 -6.18 0.93 -11.53
C GLY A 52 -7.42 1.23 -12.39
N LEU A 53 -7.61 0.53 -13.51
CA LEU A 53 -8.83 0.68 -14.34
C LEU A 53 -10.04 -0.04 -13.72
N TYR A 54 -9.79 -1.11 -12.96
CA TYR A 54 -10.81 -1.79 -12.18
C TYR A 54 -11.18 -0.95 -10.95
N THR A 55 -12.46 -0.83 -10.64
CA THR A 55 -12.94 -0.19 -9.40
C THR A 55 -13.56 -1.28 -8.51
N PRO A 56 -12.99 -1.57 -7.32
CA PRO A 56 -13.55 -2.52 -6.38
C PRO A 56 -14.93 -2.04 -5.90
N THR A 57 -15.83 -2.98 -5.60
CA THR A 57 -17.18 -2.64 -5.13
C THR A 57 -17.21 -2.60 -3.60
N GLY A 58 -17.77 -1.54 -2.99
CA GLY A 58 -17.92 -1.43 -1.53
C GLY A 58 -17.17 -0.26 -0.88
N ALA A 59 -16.84 -0.37 0.41
CA ALA A 59 -16.25 0.70 1.23
C ALA A 59 -14.92 1.26 0.68
N VAL A 60 -14.20 0.46 -0.11
CA VAL A 60 -12.91 0.80 -0.75
C VAL A 60 -13.04 1.96 -1.73
N ALA A 61 -14.13 2.03 -2.50
CA ALA A 61 -14.36 3.12 -3.44
C ALA A 61 -14.53 4.46 -2.71
N SER A 62 -15.14 4.45 -1.53
CA SER A 62 -15.27 5.62 -0.65
C SER A 62 -13.91 6.01 -0.06
N ALA A 63 -13.16 5.05 0.46
CA ALA A 63 -11.84 5.29 1.05
C ALA A 63 -10.82 5.86 0.04
N LEU A 64 -10.84 5.38 -1.21
CA LEU A 64 -10.01 5.92 -2.30
C LEU A 64 -10.38 7.36 -2.67
N ALA A 65 -11.68 7.72 -2.58
CA ALA A 65 -12.15 9.06 -2.85
C ALA A 65 -11.87 10.05 -1.70
N GLU A 66 -11.84 9.55 -0.46
CA GLU A 66 -11.61 10.35 0.76
C GLU A 66 -10.14 10.45 1.16
N ALA A 67 -9.25 9.73 0.49
CA ALA A 67 -7.82 9.78 0.73
C ALA A 67 -7.30 11.22 0.57
N LYS A 68 -7.05 11.90 1.69
CA LYS A 68 -6.38 13.21 1.73
C LYS A 68 -4.89 13.05 1.50
N TRP A 69 -4.52 12.87 0.24
CA TRP A 69 -3.13 12.78 -0.22
C TRP A 69 -2.25 13.96 0.21
N SER A 70 -2.86 15.13 0.48
CA SER A 70 -2.18 16.33 0.96
C SER A 70 -1.62 16.23 2.39
N GLN A 71 -2.09 15.29 3.20
CA GLN A 71 -1.65 15.12 4.59
C GLN A 71 -0.62 13.99 4.76
N ILE A 72 -0.34 13.22 3.70
CA ILE A 72 0.65 12.14 3.73
C ILE A 72 2.03 12.78 3.70
N LYS A 73 2.83 12.53 4.74
CA LYS A 73 4.23 12.98 4.82
C LYS A 73 4.98 12.37 3.63
N GLN A 74 5.47 13.22 2.73
CA GLN A 74 6.31 12.73 1.64
C GLN A 74 7.59 12.13 2.23
N PRO A 75 8.11 11.02 1.67
CA PRO A 75 9.40 10.52 2.06
C PRO A 75 10.46 11.61 1.84
N ASP A 76 11.38 11.74 2.79
CA ASP A 76 12.46 12.72 2.68
C ASP A 76 13.27 12.43 1.40
N ALA A 77 13.41 13.43 0.53
CA ALA A 77 14.11 13.27 -0.73
C ALA A 77 15.57 12.86 -0.47
N GLY A 78 15.97 11.67 -0.96
CA GLY A 78 17.35 11.18 -0.85
C GLY A 78 17.55 9.96 0.04
N VAL A 79 16.49 9.26 0.49
CA VAL A 79 16.66 7.91 1.06
C VAL A 79 17.27 7.01 -0.02
N PRO A 80 18.50 6.48 0.17
CA PRO A 80 19.09 5.56 -0.78
C PRO A 80 18.26 4.28 -0.78
N ILE A 81 17.54 4.06 -1.87
CA ILE A 81 17.01 2.73 -2.19
C ILE A 81 18.23 1.98 -2.70
N GLY A 82 18.71 1.03 -1.88
CA GLY A 82 19.95 0.29 -2.11
C GLY A 82 20.10 -0.26 -3.52
#